data_AF-A0A1M3LP70-F1
#
_entry.id   AF-A0A1M3LP70-F1
#
_cell.length_a   1.000
_cell.length_b   1.000
_cell.length_c   1.000
_cell.angle_alpha   90.00
_cell.angle_beta   90.00
_cell.angle_gamma   90.00
#
_symmetry.space_group_name_H-M   'P 1'
#
loop_
_entity.id
_entity.type
_entity.pdbx_description
1 polymer ?
#
loop_
_entity_poly.entity_id
_entity_poly.type
_entity_poly.pdbx_seq_one_letter_code
_entity_poly.pdbx_strand_id
1 'polypeptide(L)'
;MMLAKIAAAALLTASLAACVAPPLGEASSGASPANFSYKSDGENAKALLTAAETAKPVSWKVSDSSYGAVTPDGAAFADHVRRTCQPLQHQRDGVARSVTACKGADGTWVVAEWVPAKGE
;
A
#
# COMPACT_ATOMS: atom_id res chain seq x y z
N MET A 1 7.35 18.86 56.40
CA MET A 1 6.65 17.73 55.75
C MET A 1 7.21 17.63 54.33
N MET A 2 8.28 16.85 54.04
CA MET A 2 8.31 15.40 53.68
C MET A 2 7.18 15.03 52.68
N LEU A 3 7.36 14.43 51.50
CA LEU A 3 8.44 13.77 50.72
C LEU A 3 7.98 13.76 49.24
N ALA A 4 8.79 14.18 48.26
CA ALA A 4 9.53 13.37 47.28
C ALA A 4 8.74 12.57 46.20
N LYS A 5 9.01 12.95 44.93
CA LYS A 5 9.19 12.15 43.69
C LYS A 5 8.20 11.00 43.40
N ILE A 6 7.44 11.13 42.31
CA ILE A 6 6.89 9.98 41.57
C ILE A 6 7.59 9.90 40.22
N ALA A 7 8.23 8.75 40.02
CA ALA A 7 9.12 8.43 38.93
C ALA A 7 8.38 8.16 37.61
N ALA A 8 9.03 8.52 36.50
CA ALA A 8 8.69 8.05 35.17
C ALA A 8 8.88 6.53 35.10
N ALA A 9 7.80 5.80 34.83
CA ALA A 9 7.88 4.38 34.49
C ALA A 9 8.05 4.24 32.97
N ALA A 10 9.31 4.16 32.54
CA ALA A 10 9.66 3.64 31.23
C ALA A 10 9.35 2.13 31.21
N LEU A 11 8.28 1.74 30.53
CA LEU A 11 8.00 0.33 30.25
C LEU A 11 8.88 -0.14 29.10
N LEU A 12 10.08 -0.61 29.46
CA LEU A 12 10.90 -1.50 28.64
C LEU A 12 10.31 -2.91 28.72
N THR A 13 9.40 -3.25 27.80
CA THR A 13 9.07 -4.65 27.54
C THR A 13 10.03 -5.20 26.48
N ALA A 14 11.20 -5.64 26.94
CA ALA A 14 12.03 -6.58 26.21
C ALA A 14 11.52 -7.99 26.54
N SER A 15 10.99 -8.69 25.54
CA SER A 15 10.76 -10.14 25.59
C SER A 15 11.30 -10.74 24.31
N LEU A 16 12.43 -11.45 24.46
CA LEU A 16 13.10 -12.19 23.41
C LEU A 16 12.38 -13.51 23.12
N ALA A 17 12.46 -13.89 21.84
CA ALA A 17 12.45 -15.24 21.29
C ALA A 17 11.14 -16.06 21.34
N ALA A 18 10.54 -16.24 20.16
CA ALA A 18 10.51 -17.56 19.52
C ALA A 18 10.09 -17.41 18.05
N CYS A 19 11.04 -17.63 17.14
CA CYS A 19 10.72 -18.00 15.76
C CYS A 19 9.93 -19.33 15.81
N VAL A 20 8.62 -19.28 15.58
CA VAL A 20 7.83 -20.46 15.26
C VAL A 20 6.94 -20.10 14.09
N ALA A 21 7.42 -20.44 12.89
CA ALA A 21 6.56 -20.51 11.72
C ALA A 21 5.49 -21.59 11.95
N PRO A 22 4.21 -21.34 11.66
CA PRO A 22 3.26 -22.43 11.49
C PRO A 22 3.51 -23.14 10.15
N PRO A 23 3.63 -24.48 10.12
CA PRO A 23 3.50 -25.26 8.91
C PRO A 23 2.02 -25.64 8.75
N LEU A 24 1.31 -24.98 7.85
CA LEU A 24 0.05 -25.43 7.27
C LEU A 24 0.13 -25.01 5.80
N GLY A 25 0.35 -25.92 4.85
CA GLY A 25 -0.48 -27.10 4.65
C GLY A 25 -1.53 -26.69 3.63
N GLU A 26 -1.35 -27.18 2.41
CA GLU A 26 -2.09 -26.86 1.18
C GLU A 26 -3.61 -26.72 1.38
N ALA A 27 -4.14 -25.57 0.96
CA ALA A 27 -5.55 -25.42 0.61
C ALA A 27 -5.63 -24.83 -0.79
N SER A 28 -5.73 -25.75 -1.75
CA SER A 28 -6.63 -25.65 -2.90
C SER A 28 -6.44 -24.47 -3.84
N SER A 29 -5.68 -24.75 -4.91
CA SER A 29 -5.99 -24.40 -6.30
C SER A 29 -7.37 -23.77 -6.54
N GLY A 30 -7.47 -22.47 -6.33
CA GLY A 30 -8.51 -21.61 -6.87
C GLY A 30 -7.84 -20.71 -7.90
N ALA A 31 -8.16 -20.91 -9.18
CA ALA A 31 -7.51 -20.24 -10.31
C ALA A 31 -7.26 -18.74 -10.07
N SER A 32 -6.01 -18.31 -10.14
CA SER A 32 -5.63 -16.90 -10.33
C SER A 32 -4.43 -16.84 -11.28
N PRO A 33 -4.50 -15.96 -12.30
CA PRO A 33 -3.81 -16.14 -13.56
C PRO A 33 -2.30 -15.93 -13.39
N ALA A 34 -1.53 -16.67 -14.18
CA ALA A 34 -0.08 -16.61 -14.26
C ALA A 34 0.49 -15.17 -14.17
N ASN A 35 1.66 -15.03 -13.54
CA ASN A 35 2.52 -13.82 -13.46
C ASN A 35 2.45 -12.96 -12.17
N PHE A 36 2.48 -13.57 -10.97
CA PHE A 36 2.88 -12.86 -9.73
C PHE A 36 4.35 -13.14 -9.43
N SER A 37 5.18 -12.09 -9.41
CA SER A 37 6.58 -12.14 -9.02
C SER A 37 6.80 -11.10 -7.94
N TYR A 38 7.21 -11.53 -6.75
CA TYR A 38 7.35 -10.68 -5.57
C TYR A 38 8.19 -9.40 -5.83
N LYS A 39 9.25 -9.51 -6.65
CA LYS A 39 10.08 -8.35 -7.03
C LYS A 39 9.27 -7.35 -7.87
N SER A 40 8.48 -7.84 -8.81
CA SER A 40 7.61 -7.02 -9.63
C SER A 40 6.55 -6.33 -8.79
N ASP A 41 5.86 -7.07 -7.92
CA ASP A 41 4.79 -6.54 -7.09
C ASP A 41 5.30 -5.48 -6.10
N GLY A 42 6.49 -5.67 -5.55
CA GLY A 42 7.17 -4.67 -4.72
C GLY A 42 7.46 -3.37 -5.49
N GLU A 43 7.99 -3.46 -6.71
CA GLU A 43 8.23 -2.28 -7.54
C GLU A 43 6.92 -1.63 -8.03
N ASN A 44 5.86 -2.42 -8.21
CA ASN A 44 4.53 -1.93 -8.55
C ASN A 44 3.97 -1.06 -7.42
N ALA A 45 3.98 -1.62 -6.20
CA ALA A 45 3.55 -0.92 -4.99
C ALA A 45 4.31 0.39 -4.81
N LYS A 46 5.65 0.38 -4.98
CA LYS A 46 6.46 1.61 -4.94
C LYS A 46 6.02 2.63 -5.99
N ALA A 47 5.74 2.19 -7.22
CA ALA A 47 5.29 3.10 -8.28
C ALA A 47 3.93 3.73 -7.96
N LEU A 48 2.97 2.96 -7.43
CA LEU A 48 1.67 3.44 -6.98
C LEU A 48 1.80 4.48 -5.87
N LEU A 49 2.61 4.20 -4.86
CA LEU A 49 2.87 5.10 -3.74
C LEU A 49 3.55 6.39 -4.20
N THR A 50 4.57 6.28 -5.05
CA THR A 50 5.30 7.45 -5.57
C THR A 50 4.39 8.32 -6.43
N ALA A 51 3.55 7.72 -7.28
CA ALA A 51 2.59 8.47 -8.09
C ALA A 51 1.53 9.17 -7.21
N ALA A 52 1.08 8.51 -6.13
CA ALA A 52 0.15 9.09 -5.16
C ALA A 52 0.75 10.31 -4.45
N GLU A 53 2.01 10.21 -4.02
CA GLU A 53 2.69 11.28 -3.28
C GLU A 53 3.09 12.47 -4.13
N THR A 54 3.55 12.20 -5.35
CA THR A 54 4.13 13.25 -6.22
C THR A 54 3.13 13.84 -7.20
N ALA A 55 1.96 13.21 -7.36
CA ALA A 55 1.00 13.53 -8.41
C ALA A 55 1.65 13.60 -9.81
N LYS A 56 2.60 12.68 -10.07
CA LYS A 56 3.29 12.57 -11.36
C LYS A 56 3.21 11.14 -11.90
N PRO A 57 3.29 10.96 -13.23
CA PRO A 57 3.48 9.66 -13.85
C PRO A 57 4.74 8.95 -13.33
N VAL A 58 4.62 7.67 -12.99
CA VAL A 58 5.73 6.81 -12.55
C VAL A 58 5.70 5.51 -13.36
N SER A 59 6.82 5.18 -13.99
CA SER A 59 6.97 3.89 -14.67
C SER A 59 7.36 2.81 -13.67
N TRP A 60 6.65 1.69 -13.71
CA TRP A 60 6.96 0.50 -12.95
C TRP A 60 7.97 -0.35 -13.74
N LYS A 61 9.22 -0.35 -13.27
CA LYS A 61 10.34 -1.09 -13.87
C LYS A 61 10.93 -2.08 -12.88
N VAL A 62 11.36 -3.22 -13.39
CA VAL A 62 12.14 -4.20 -12.62
C VAL A 62 13.47 -4.37 -13.35
N SER A 63 14.55 -3.88 -12.73
CA SER A 63 15.83 -3.72 -13.41
C SER A 63 15.62 -2.88 -14.69
N ASP A 64 15.98 -3.38 -15.88
CA ASP A 64 15.87 -2.64 -17.14
C ASP A 64 14.56 -2.88 -17.89
N SER A 65 13.71 -3.80 -17.42
CA SER A 65 12.44 -4.14 -18.06
C SER A 65 11.29 -3.30 -17.52
N SER A 66 10.46 -2.77 -18.42
CA SER A 66 9.24 -2.03 -18.07
C SER A 66 8.05 -2.97 -18.01
N TYR A 67 7.28 -2.89 -16.92
CA TYR A 67 6.08 -3.71 -16.69
C TYR A 67 4.79 -2.89 -16.76
N GLY A 68 4.91 -1.56 -16.69
CA GLY A 68 3.75 -0.69 -16.78
C GLY A 68 4.04 0.75 -16.36
N ALA A 69 2.97 1.49 -16.15
CA ALA A 69 3.01 2.84 -15.62
C ALA A 69 1.83 3.10 -14.68
N VAL A 70 2.04 3.99 -13.73
CA VAL A 70 1.01 4.56 -12.88
C VAL A 70 0.94 6.06 -13.16
N THR A 71 -0.25 6.57 -13.42
CA THR A 71 -0.47 8.00 -13.68
C THR A 71 -1.56 8.55 -12.78
N PRO A 72 -1.47 9.79 -12.30
CA PRO A 72 -2.59 10.45 -11.63
C PRO A 72 -3.80 10.58 -12.55
N ASP A 73 -4.99 10.33 -12.02
CA ASP A 73 -6.27 10.34 -12.74
C ASP A 73 -7.21 11.43 -12.25
N GLY A 74 -6.64 12.57 -11.85
CA GLY A 74 -7.39 13.72 -11.34
C GLY A 74 -6.78 14.37 -10.11
N ALA A 75 -7.51 15.33 -9.55
CA ALA A 75 -7.11 16.02 -8.33
C ALA A 75 -7.27 15.12 -7.10
N ALA A 76 -6.39 15.31 -6.11
CA ALA A 76 -6.57 14.71 -4.80
C ALA A 76 -7.88 15.20 -4.15
N PHE A 77 -8.56 14.30 -3.44
CA PHE A 77 -9.81 14.59 -2.73
C PHE A 77 -9.76 14.03 -1.31
N ALA A 78 -10.61 14.52 -0.43
CA ALA A 78 -10.77 13.95 0.91
C ALA A 78 -11.89 12.90 0.89
N ASP A 79 -11.68 11.73 1.48
CA ASP A 79 -12.75 10.74 1.67
C ASP A 79 -13.72 11.13 2.80
N HIS A 80 -14.71 10.27 3.06
CA HIS A 80 -15.72 10.47 4.10
C HIS A 80 -15.16 10.59 5.52
N VAL A 81 -13.98 10.02 5.80
CA VAL A 81 -13.25 10.16 7.07
C VAL A 81 -12.14 11.23 6.99
N ARG A 82 -12.14 12.08 5.95
CA ARG A 82 -11.21 13.17 5.69
C ARG A 82 -9.75 12.74 5.45
N ARG A 83 -9.52 11.51 4.98
CA ARG A 83 -8.21 11.08 4.49
C ARG A 83 -7.97 11.64 3.10
N THR A 84 -6.74 12.09 2.84
CA THR A 84 -6.33 12.52 1.50
C THR A 84 -6.23 11.31 0.59
N CYS A 85 -6.99 11.31 -0.50
CA CYS A 85 -7.01 10.28 -1.52
C CYS A 85 -6.57 10.84 -2.87
N GLN A 86 -5.80 10.05 -3.61
CA GLN A 86 -5.31 10.38 -4.94
C GLN A 86 -5.85 9.33 -5.93
N PRO A 87 -6.68 9.73 -6.91
CA PRO A 87 -7.07 8.85 -8.00
C PRO A 87 -5.88 8.62 -8.93
N LEU A 88 -5.72 7.39 -9.39
CA LEU A 88 -4.61 6.92 -10.20
C LEU A 88 -5.14 5.96 -11.29
N GLN A 89 -4.44 5.90 -12.42
CA GLN A 89 -4.55 4.88 -13.45
C GLN A 89 -3.33 3.98 -13.37
N HIS A 90 -3.56 2.69 -13.22
CA HIS A 90 -2.53 1.66 -13.26
C HIS A 90 -2.61 0.93 -14.59
N GLN A 91 -1.61 1.12 -15.45
CA GLN A 91 -1.53 0.48 -16.75
C GLN A 91 -0.56 -0.70 -16.69
N ARG A 92 -1.08 -1.90 -16.96
CA ARG A 92 -0.32 -3.16 -17.04
C ARG A 92 -0.71 -3.88 -18.31
N ASP A 93 0.28 -4.33 -19.10
CA ASP A 93 0.06 -5.15 -20.29
C ASP A 93 -0.95 -4.52 -21.29
N GLY A 94 -0.94 -3.18 -21.40
CA GLY A 94 -1.85 -2.42 -22.26
C GLY A 94 -3.25 -2.17 -21.67
N VAL A 95 -3.58 -2.74 -20.52
CA VAL A 95 -4.86 -2.55 -19.83
C VAL A 95 -4.69 -1.53 -18.71
N ALA A 96 -5.48 -0.46 -18.75
CA ALA A 96 -5.56 0.54 -17.69
C ALA A 96 -6.65 0.17 -16.68
N ARG A 97 -6.36 0.31 -15.39
CA ARG A 97 -7.30 0.13 -14.28
C ARG A 97 -7.28 1.36 -13.39
N SER A 98 -8.46 1.85 -13.03
CA SER A 98 -8.61 2.90 -12.02
C SER A 98 -8.30 2.34 -10.63
N VAL A 99 -7.42 3.02 -9.91
CA VAL A 99 -7.06 2.71 -8.52
C VAL A 99 -7.08 4.01 -7.72
N THR A 100 -7.36 3.92 -6.43
CA THR A 100 -7.30 5.07 -5.53
C THR A 100 -6.36 4.77 -4.39
N ALA A 101 -5.40 5.66 -4.15
CA ALA A 101 -4.53 5.60 -3.00
C ALA A 101 -5.03 6.58 -1.94
N CYS A 102 -5.29 6.15 -0.71
CA CYS A 102 -5.68 7.02 0.39
C CYS A 102 -4.64 7.00 1.51
N LYS A 103 -4.28 8.17 2.02
CA LYS A 103 -3.31 8.34 3.10
C LYS A 103 -3.99 8.15 4.45
N GLY A 104 -3.57 7.11 5.18
CA GLY A 104 -3.97 6.85 6.55
C GLY A 104 -3.55 7.97 7.51
N ALA A 105 -4.14 7.97 8.71
CA ALA A 105 -3.83 8.95 9.75
C ALA A 105 -2.38 8.85 10.26
N ASP A 106 -1.78 7.67 10.12
CA ASP A 106 -0.36 7.37 10.37
C ASP A 106 0.58 7.85 9.25
N GLY A 107 0.01 8.37 8.16
CA GLY A 107 0.75 8.80 6.97
C GLY A 107 1.04 7.67 5.97
N THR A 108 0.60 6.44 6.22
CA THR A 108 0.76 5.31 5.30
C THR A 108 -0.31 5.35 4.22
N TRP A 109 0.09 5.23 2.95
CA TRP A 109 -0.86 5.13 1.85
C TRP A 109 -1.36 3.70 1.69
N VAL A 110 -2.67 3.55 1.55
CA VAL A 110 -3.34 2.29 1.21
C VAL A 110 -3.94 2.45 -0.17
N VAL A 111 -3.60 1.54 -1.08
CA VAL A 111 -4.14 1.52 -2.44
C VAL A 111 -5.28 0.51 -2.52
N ALA A 112 -6.44 0.95 -2.97
CA ALA A 112 -7.57 0.09 -3.29
C ALA A 112 -7.85 0.17 -4.80
N GLU A 113 -8.21 -0.95 -5.43
CA GLU A 113 -8.82 -0.90 -6.75
C GLU A 113 -10.14 -0.13 -6.63
N TRP A 114 -10.25 0.97 -7.38
CA TRP A 114 -11.48 1.74 -7.42
C TRP A 114 -12.32 1.15 -8.54
N VAL A 115 -13.28 0.32 -8.16
CA VAL A 115 -14.41 0.00 -9.04
C VAL A 115 -15.43 1.10 -8.79
N PRO A 116 -15.70 2.02 -9.75
CA PRO A 116 -16.85 2.89 -9.61
C PRO A 116 -18.06 1.99 -9.33
N ALA A 117 -18.69 2.16 -8.17
CA ALA A 117 -20.09 1.74 -8.08
C ALA A 117 -20.78 2.44 -9.26
N LYS A 118 -21.46 1.68 -10.11
CA LYS A 118 -22.21 2.26 -11.23
C LYS A 118 -23.20 3.29 -10.64
N GLY A 119 -22.87 4.58 -10.74
CA GLY A 119 -23.77 5.69 -10.49
C GLY A 119 -23.89 6.20 -9.05
N GLU A 120 -22.80 6.68 -8.45
CA GLU A 120 -22.89 7.78 -7.48
C GLU A 120 -22.66 9.12 -8.16
#